data_AF-A0A9P8FDR7-F1
#
_entry.id   AF-A0A9P8FDR7-F1
#
_cell.length_a   1.000
_cell.length_b   1.000
_cell.length_c   1.000
_cell.angle_alpha   90.00
_cell.angle_beta   90.00
_cell.angle_gamma   90.00
#
_symmetry.space_group_name_H-M   'P 1'
#
loop_
_entity.id
_entity.type
_entity.pdbx_description
1 polymer ?
#
loop_
_entity_poly.entity_id
_entity_poly.type
_entity_poly.pdbx_seq_one_letter_code
_entity_poly.pdbx_strand_id
1 'polypeptide(L)'
;VNTAVTEYFRIRQQKQLKEDRERELKALSDTSGPSGHQKLQVCDVCGAYLSRLDNDRRLADHFFGKMHLGYAQMRKTYQQLQKDLQGRQPPIRDEPSGPRGGYDDREYGGRSGGYGGRRGGGGGGYGRRGGGRW
;
A
#
# COMPACT_ATOMS: atom_id res chain seq x y z
N VAL A 1 -62.44 31.66 -12.25
CA VAL A 1 -61.45 30.64 -11.83
C VAL A 1 -61.16 30.87 -10.36
N ASN A 2 -61.38 29.87 -9.48
CA ASN A 2 -61.27 30.05 -8.02
C ASN A 2 -59.83 30.34 -7.61
N THR A 3 -59.53 31.61 -7.36
CA THR A 3 -58.22 32.12 -6.93
C THR A 3 -57.71 31.42 -5.67
N ALA A 4 -58.59 31.07 -4.74
CA ALA A 4 -58.24 30.31 -3.54
C ALA A 4 -57.62 28.93 -3.86
N VAL A 5 -58.11 28.24 -4.89
CA VAL A 5 -57.58 26.92 -5.29
C VAL A 5 -56.21 27.09 -5.93
N THR A 6 -56.03 28.10 -6.79
CA THR A 6 -54.73 28.38 -7.42
C THR A 6 -53.67 28.79 -6.41
N GLU A 7 -54.02 29.62 -5.42
CA GLU A 7 -53.09 30.00 -4.35
C GLU A 7 -52.75 28.82 -3.44
N TYR A 8 -53.72 27.94 -3.13
CA TYR A 8 -53.47 26.71 -2.37
C TYR A 8 -52.43 25.81 -3.06
N PHE A 9 -52.57 25.61 -4.37
CA PHE A 9 -51.59 24.82 -5.14
C PHE A 9 -50.20 25.46 -5.17
N ARG A 10 -50.11 26.80 -5.30
CA ARG A 10 -48.84 27.52 -5.24
C ARG A 10 -48.14 27.37 -3.89
N ILE A 11 -48.88 27.54 -2.79
CA ILE A 11 -48.33 27.38 -1.44
C ILE A 11 -47.86 25.94 -1.22
N ARG A 12 -48.63 24.95 -1.67
CA ARG A 12 -48.26 23.53 -1.56
C ARG A 12 -46.98 23.22 -2.34
N GLN A 13 -46.86 23.75 -3.56
CA GLN A 13 -45.67 23.59 -4.38
C GLN A 13 -44.45 24.28 -3.77
N GLN A 14 -44.61 25.51 -3.26
CA GLN A 14 -43.54 26.22 -2.56
C GLN A 14 -43.10 25.51 -1.28
N LYS A 15 -44.03 24.89 -0.55
CA LYS A 15 -43.70 24.10 0.64
C LYS A 15 -42.87 22.87 0.27
N GLN A 16 -43.25 22.14 -0.79
CA GLN A 16 -42.47 21.00 -1.28
C GLN A 16 -41.07 21.44 -1.73
N LEU A 17 -40.97 22.51 -2.53
CA LEU A 17 -39.69 23.07 -2.95
C LEU A 17 -38.82 23.48 -1.75
N LYS A 18 -39.42 24.10 -0.72
CA LYS A 18 -38.71 24.45 0.50
C LYS A 18 -38.19 23.21 1.23
N GLU A 19 -39.02 22.19 1.42
CA GLU A 19 -38.62 20.94 2.07
C GLU A 19 -37.49 20.24 1.30
N ASP A 20 -37.55 20.22 -0.03
CA ASP A 20 -36.51 19.63 -0.86
C ASP A 20 -35.19 20.41 -0.75
N ARG A 21 -35.25 21.74 -0.80
CA ARG A 21 -34.06 22.61 -0.60
C ARG A 21 -33.47 22.50 0.79
N GLU A 22 -34.30 22.39 1.83
CA GLU A 22 -33.83 22.17 3.19
C GLU A 22 -33.13 20.82 3.35
N ARG A 23 -33.62 19.76 2.69
CA ARG A 23 -32.93 18.46 2.66
C ARG A 23 -31.59 18.54 1.93
N GLU A 24 -31.52 19.22 0.78
CA GLU A 24 -30.28 19.44 0.04
C GLU A 24 -29.24 20.20 0.89
N LEU A 25 -29.65 21.28 1.54
CA LEU A 25 -28.79 22.07 2.42
C LEU A 25 -28.29 21.26 3.62
N LYS A 26 -29.16 20.43 4.21
CA LYS A 26 -28.77 19.55 5.32
C LYS A 26 -27.75 18.50 4.90
N ALA A 27 -27.93 17.88 3.74
CA ALA A 27 -26.96 16.93 3.18
C ALA A 27 -25.59 17.57 2.92
N LEU A 28 -25.57 18.80 2.39
CA LEU A 28 -24.35 19.58 2.19
C LEU A 28 -23.68 19.96 3.54
N SER A 29 -24.48 20.29 4.56
CA SER A 29 -24.01 20.60 5.90
C SER A 29 -23.40 19.38 6.59
N ASP A 30 -24.02 18.21 6.46
CA ASP A 30 -23.53 16.95 7.05
C ASP A 30 -22.22 16.50 6.38
N THR A 31 -22.08 16.75 5.08
CA THR A 31 -20.81 16.57 4.35
C THR A 31 -19.73 17.57 4.79
N SER A 32 -20.13 18.68 5.43
CA SER A 32 -19.28 19.80 5.80
C SER A 32 -18.93 19.88 7.30
N GLY A 33 -19.35 18.90 8.10
CA GLY A 33 -19.13 18.83 9.54
C GLY A 33 -17.65 18.74 10.00
N PRO A 34 -17.39 18.60 11.31
CA PRO A 34 -16.07 18.65 11.95
C PRO A 34 -15.09 17.55 11.47
N SER A 35 -15.55 16.66 10.60
CA SER A 35 -14.78 15.69 9.84
C SER A 35 -13.99 16.32 8.66
N GLY A 36 -13.37 17.49 8.87
CA GLY A 36 -12.39 18.04 7.91
C GLY A 36 -11.27 17.03 7.57
N HIS A 37 -10.99 16.10 8.49
CA HIS A 37 -10.08 14.97 8.30
C HIS A 37 -10.56 13.90 7.32
N GLN A 38 -11.86 13.78 7.03
CA GLN A 38 -12.41 12.82 6.05
C GLN A 38 -12.46 13.36 4.63
N LYS A 39 -12.03 14.61 4.40
CA LYS A 39 -11.98 15.22 3.07
C LYS A 39 -10.60 15.13 2.41
N LEU A 40 -9.65 14.49 3.09
CA LEU A 40 -8.33 14.21 2.55
C LEU A 40 -8.38 12.93 1.72
N GLN A 41 -7.91 13.02 0.49
CA GLN A 41 -7.62 11.89 -0.38
C GLN A 41 -6.11 11.69 -0.47
N VAL A 42 -5.66 10.46 -0.66
CA VAL A 42 -4.23 10.16 -0.86
C VAL A 42 -3.93 10.23 -2.35
N CYS A 43 -2.81 10.86 -2.73
CA CYS A 43 -2.36 10.85 -4.11
C CYS A 43 -1.80 9.47 -4.49
N ASP A 44 -2.31 8.87 -5.55
CA ASP A 44 -1.88 7.55 -6.02
C ASP A 44 -0.41 7.49 -6.45
N VAL A 45 0.18 8.63 -6.83
CA VAL A 45 1.56 8.72 -7.32
C VAL A 45 2.54 8.84 -6.15
N CYS A 46 2.41 9.88 -5.33
CA CYS A 46 3.37 10.20 -4.27
C CYS A 46 2.92 9.82 -2.85
N GLY A 47 1.70 9.32 -2.67
CA GLY A 47 1.20 8.86 -1.36
C GLY A 47 0.96 9.97 -0.33
N ALA A 48 1.07 11.24 -0.73
CA ALA A 48 0.78 12.36 0.17
C ALA A 48 -0.73 12.62 0.27
N TYR A 49 -1.17 13.10 1.43
CA TYR A 49 -2.55 13.55 1.65
C TYR A 49 -2.81 14.87 0.93
N LEU A 50 -3.95 14.95 0.23
CA LEU A 50 -4.42 16.09 -0.54
C LEU A 50 -5.89 16.35 -0.17
N SER A 51 -6.31 17.59 0.04
CA SER A 51 -7.72 17.87 0.31
C SER A 51 -8.51 17.92 -0.99
N ARG A 52 -9.70 17.32 -1.03
CA ARG A 52 -10.64 17.49 -2.16
C ARG A 52 -11.12 18.93 -2.34
N LEU A 53 -10.99 19.75 -1.30
CA LEU A 53 -11.40 21.15 -1.28
C LEU A 53 -10.21 22.11 -1.51
N ASP A 54 -9.03 21.59 -1.86
CA ASP A 54 -7.90 22.45 -2.20
C ASP A 54 -8.15 23.18 -3.52
N ASN A 55 -7.70 24.43 -3.60
CA ASN A 55 -7.76 25.25 -4.81
C ASN A 55 -6.77 24.74 -5.87
N ASP A 56 -7.07 24.96 -7.15
CA ASP A 56 -6.28 24.55 -8.31
C ASP A 56 -4.79 24.92 -8.20
N ARG A 57 -4.48 26.08 -7.59
CA ARG A 57 -3.10 26.50 -7.35
C ARG A 57 -2.33 25.51 -6.45
N ARG A 58 -2.95 25.04 -5.36
CA ARG A 58 -2.32 24.05 -4.45
C ARG A 58 -2.20 22.69 -5.11
N LEU A 59 -3.19 22.31 -5.91
CA LEU A 59 -3.15 21.10 -6.72
C LEU A 59 -1.99 21.15 -7.72
N ALA A 60 -1.77 22.30 -8.37
CA ALA A 60 -0.64 22.51 -9.26
C ALA A 60 0.70 22.36 -8.53
N ASP A 61 0.87 23.00 -7.36
CA ASP A 61 2.09 22.87 -6.56
C ASP A 61 2.35 21.42 -6.12
N HIS A 62 1.30 20.63 -5.92
CA HIS A 62 1.41 19.21 -5.65
C HIS A 62 1.89 18.42 -6.89
N PHE A 63 1.25 18.61 -8.05
CA PHE A 63 1.57 17.86 -9.29
C PHE A 63 2.93 18.23 -9.88
N PHE A 64 3.30 19.51 -9.82
CA PHE A 64 4.61 20.00 -10.24
C PHE A 64 5.67 19.91 -9.14
N GLY A 65 5.30 19.39 -7.97
CA GLY A 65 6.23 19.13 -6.87
C GLY A 65 7.24 18.03 -7.20
N LYS A 66 8.46 18.17 -6.67
CA LYS A 66 9.54 17.18 -6.88
C LYS A 66 9.17 15.78 -6.38
N MET A 67 8.38 15.69 -5.31
CA MET A 67 7.87 14.42 -4.79
C MET A 67 6.98 13.72 -5.83
N HIS A 68 6.00 14.43 -6.39
CA HIS A 68 5.08 13.86 -7.37
C HIS A 68 5.81 13.45 -8.65
N LEU A 69 6.62 14.35 -9.23
CA LEU A 69 7.40 14.06 -10.43
C LEU A 69 8.42 12.93 -10.21
N GLY A 70 9.11 12.91 -9.07
CA GLY A 70 10.07 11.85 -8.72
C GLY A 70 9.40 10.48 -8.64
N TYR A 71 8.28 10.36 -7.92
CA TYR A 71 7.55 9.09 -7.85
C TYR A 71 6.93 8.68 -9.19
N ALA A 72 6.46 9.63 -10.01
CA ALA A 72 5.97 9.33 -11.35
C ALA A 72 7.07 8.72 -12.22
N GLN A 73 8.29 9.29 -12.19
CA GLN A 73 9.42 8.79 -12.95
C GLN A 73 9.88 7.42 -12.45
N MET A 74 9.98 7.23 -11.13
CA MET A 74 10.35 5.94 -10.53
C MET A 74 9.35 4.83 -10.88
N ARG A 75 8.05 5.12 -10.89
CA ARG A 75 7.02 4.14 -11.30
C ARG A 75 7.13 3.80 -12.78
N LYS A 76 7.42 4.79 -13.64
CA LYS A 76 7.64 4.58 -15.07
C LYS A 76 8.87 3.71 -15.34
N THR A 77 10.00 3.98 -14.68
CA THR A 77 11.22 3.17 -14.83
C THR A 77 11.03 1.77 -14.26
N TYR A 78 10.31 1.61 -13.15
CA TYR A 78 9.95 0.29 -12.61
C TYR A 78 9.15 -0.53 -13.62
N GLN A 79 8.14 0.05 -14.26
CA GLN A 79 7.36 -0.65 -15.30
C GLN A 79 8.20 -1.04 -16.53
N GLN A 80 9.17 -0.21 -16.92
CA GLN A 80 10.11 -0.54 -17.99
C GLN A 80 10.99 -1.72 -17.60
N LEU A 81 11.63 -1.65 -16.43
CA LEU A 81 12.47 -2.73 -15.91
C LEU A 81 11.70 -4.04 -15.73
N GLN A 82 10.45 -3.97 -15.26
CA GLN A 82 9.62 -5.17 -15.10
C GLN A 82 9.38 -5.87 -16.43
N LYS A 83 9.17 -5.14 -17.52
CA LYS A 83 9.02 -5.70 -18.87
C LYS A 83 10.33 -6.31 -19.37
N ASP A 84 11.44 -5.60 -19.19
CA ASP A 84 12.77 -6.06 -19.60
C ASP A 84 13.19 -7.33 -18.86
N LEU A 85 12.83 -7.44 -17.57
CA LEU A 85 13.12 -8.60 -16.73
C LEU A 85 12.16 -9.77 -16.99
N GLN A 86 10.89 -9.53 -17.35
CA GLN A 86 9.95 -10.59 -17.71
C GLN A 86 10.38 -11.37 -18.96
N GLY A 87 11.14 -10.75 -19.87
CA GLY A 87 11.74 -11.42 -21.02
C GLY A 87 13.08 -12.12 -20.74
N ARG A 88 13.68 -11.91 -19.56
CA ARG A 88 15.00 -12.46 -19.22
C ARG A 88 14.81 -13.74 -18.41
N GLN A 89 15.00 -14.88 -19.06
CA GLN A 89 15.13 -16.17 -18.39
C GLN A 89 16.14 -16.01 -17.24
N PRO A 90 15.84 -16.47 -16.01
CA PRO A 90 16.80 -16.36 -14.91
C PRO A 90 18.12 -16.94 -15.41
N PRO A 91 19.25 -16.23 -15.23
CA PRO A 91 20.53 -16.76 -15.69
C PRO A 91 20.69 -18.13 -15.07
N ILE A 92 20.88 -19.15 -15.93
CA ILE A 92 21.25 -20.48 -15.48
C ILE A 92 22.47 -20.25 -14.61
N ARG A 93 22.30 -20.44 -13.30
CA ARG A 93 23.44 -20.47 -12.39
C ARG A 93 24.21 -21.71 -12.83
N ASP A 94 25.30 -21.51 -13.55
CA ASP A 94 26.31 -22.53 -13.74
C ASP A 94 26.83 -22.86 -12.33
N GLU A 95 26.18 -23.82 -11.68
CA GLU A 95 26.76 -24.46 -10.51
C GLU A 95 28.03 -25.14 -11.03
N PRO A 96 29.23 -24.72 -10.62
CA PRO A 96 30.42 -25.44 -11.03
C PRO A 96 30.27 -26.83 -10.40
N SER A 97 30.07 -27.85 -11.24
CA SER A 97 30.26 -29.24 -10.86
C SER A 97 31.70 -29.39 -10.36
N GLY A 98 31.89 -29.12 -9.07
CA GLY A 98 33.10 -29.48 -8.36
C GLY A 98 33.22 -31.00 -8.40
N PRO A 99 34.44 -31.55 -8.56
CA PRO A 99 34.62 -32.99 -8.53
C PRO A 99 34.12 -33.47 -7.16
N ARG A 100 33.09 -34.32 -7.15
CA ARG A 100 32.72 -35.06 -5.95
C ARG A 100 33.96 -35.86 -5.54
N GLY A 101 34.67 -35.36 -4.53
CA GLY A 101 35.86 -35.99 -3.97
C GLY A 101 35.51 -37.41 -3.57
N GLY A 102 35.97 -38.37 -4.38
CA GLY A 102 36.03 -39.77 -4.00
C GLY A 102 37.15 -39.90 -2.98
N TYR A 103 36.78 -39.93 -1.70
CA TYR A 103 37.69 -40.35 -0.64
C TYR A 103 37.76 -41.88 -0.71
N ASP A 104 38.81 -42.34 -1.37
CA ASP A 104 39.28 -43.72 -1.35
C ASP A 104 39.95 -43.97 0.01
N ASP A 105 39.19 -44.51 0.96
CA ASP A 105 39.73 -45.01 2.23
C ASP A 105 39.36 -46.50 2.36
N ARG A 106 40.06 -47.33 1.58
CA ARG A 106 40.14 -48.78 1.78
C ARG A 106 41.58 -49.22 1.97
N GLU A 107 42.17 -48.91 3.12
CA GLU A 107 43.21 -49.79 3.65
C GLU A 107 43.41 -49.58 5.16
N TYR A 108 43.33 -50.70 5.88
CA TYR A 108 44.00 -50.97 7.17
C TYR A 108 43.14 -50.99 8.44
N GLY A 109 42.99 -52.21 8.98
CA GLY A 109 42.95 -52.43 10.43
C GLY A 109 41.60 -52.83 11.01
N GLY A 110 41.29 -54.13 10.95
CA GLY A 110 40.24 -54.69 11.80
C GLY A 110 40.57 -54.58 13.28
N ARG A 111 39.62 -54.13 14.11
CA ARG A 111 39.52 -54.55 15.51
C ARG A 111 38.15 -54.19 16.09
N SER A 112 37.34 -55.23 16.31
CA SER A 112 36.51 -55.45 17.49
C SER A 112 36.22 -54.25 18.41
N GLY A 113 34.94 -53.95 18.58
CA GLY A 113 34.39 -53.73 19.91
C GLY A 113 33.71 -52.39 20.18
N GLY A 114 32.40 -52.47 20.40
CA GLY A 114 31.79 -51.97 21.63
C GLY A 114 31.44 -50.48 21.75
N TYR A 115 30.38 -50.28 22.52
CA TYR A 115 29.98 -49.09 23.30
C TYR A 115 29.59 -47.78 22.56
N GLY A 116 28.28 -47.51 22.60
CA GLY A 116 27.70 -46.38 23.33
C GLY A 116 28.11 -44.95 22.95
N GLY A 117 27.16 -44.17 22.43
CA GLY A 117 27.37 -42.74 22.21
C GLY A 117 26.10 -41.93 21.99
N ARG A 118 25.23 -41.86 22.99
CA ARG A 118 24.20 -40.82 23.11
C ARG A 118 24.87 -39.50 23.56
N ARG A 119 24.79 -38.43 22.77
CA ARG A 119 24.94 -36.99 23.14
C ARG A 119 24.68 -36.18 21.86
N GLY A 120 23.62 -35.36 21.77
CA GLY A 120 23.43 -34.07 22.46
C GLY A 120 24.05 -32.98 21.58
N GLY A 121 23.43 -31.85 21.24
CA GLY A 121 22.25 -31.14 21.71
C GLY A 121 22.38 -29.66 21.30
N GLY A 122 21.28 -28.90 21.34
CA GLY A 122 21.26 -27.44 21.42
C GLY A 122 21.56 -26.67 20.12
N GLY A 123 20.86 -25.60 19.75
CA GLY A 123 19.83 -24.83 20.44
C GLY A 123 19.46 -23.65 19.55
N GLY A 124 18.17 -23.41 19.40
CA GLY A 124 17.63 -22.16 18.85
C GLY A 124 17.64 -21.07 19.93
N GLY A 125 17.94 -19.84 19.53
CA GLY A 125 17.90 -18.68 20.42
C GLY A 125 18.13 -17.38 19.67
N TYR A 126 17.08 -16.82 19.04
CA TYR A 126 17.05 -15.42 18.63
C TYR A 126 16.36 -14.61 19.74
N GLY A 127 17.10 -13.73 20.41
CA GLY A 127 16.53 -12.92 21.49
C GLY A 127 17.52 -11.98 22.17
N ARG A 128 17.81 -10.83 21.55
CA ARG A 128 18.18 -9.53 22.19
C ARG A 128 17.82 -8.46 21.16
N ARG A 129 16.83 -7.55 21.31
CA ARG A 129 16.47 -6.58 22.35
C ARG A 129 17.55 -5.51 22.61
N GLY A 130 17.31 -4.32 22.05
CA GLY A 130 17.92 -3.02 22.36
C GLY A 130 17.51 -2.05 21.24
N GLY A 131 16.69 -1.02 21.41
CA GLY A 131 16.36 -0.22 22.59
C GLY A 131 17.04 1.14 22.48
N GLY A 132 16.58 1.99 21.55
CA GLY A 132 17.05 3.37 21.37
C GLY A 132 15.88 4.36 21.50
N ARG A 133 15.95 5.19 22.55
CA ARG A 133 14.99 6.26 22.89
C ARG A 133 15.16 7.45 21.94
N TRP A 134 14.03 8.08 21.63
CA TRP A 134 13.93 9.48 21.19
C TRP A 134 13.39 10.29 22.36
#